data_AF-A0A7S2N480-F1
#
_entry.id   AF-A0A7S2N480-F1
#
_cell.length_a   1.000
_cell.length_b   1.000
_cell.length_c   1.000
_cell.angle_alpha   90.00
_cell.angle_beta   90.00
_cell.angle_gamma   90.00
#
_symmetry.space_group_name_H-M   'P 1'
#
loop_
_entity.id
_entity.type
_entity.pdbx_description
1 polymer ?
#
loop_
_entity_poly.entity_id
_entity_poly.type
_entity_poly.pdbx_seq_one_letter_code
_entity_poly.pdbx_strand_id
1 'polypeptide(L)'
;MLPASSLLLVLPLLLVATANGDRNGDDIGDGETGGNLSNCKGGCPTGEVCVGNPFSQVVHDWSCSQCEGDRDWWPCNFETLCFCNPDGEGAPRIPPAPKTNIHVNRRYDVCHHILTEDVFNSIVQPATDEGRNLYTYAGLCEAITQYNLDHDEKFAGMGNEAQIRTEIAAFLAHTAADTEGYS
;
A
#
# COMPACT_ATOMS: atom_id res chain seq x y z
N MET A 1 -8.03 -20.51 13.65
CA MET A 1 -7.79 -20.50 12.19
C MET A 1 -8.49 -19.27 11.63
N LEU A 2 -7.85 -18.11 11.72
CA LEU A 2 -8.26 -16.90 11.00
C LEU A 2 -7.71 -17.01 9.56
N PRO A 3 -8.47 -16.60 8.53
CA PRO A 3 -8.00 -16.69 7.15
C PRO A 3 -6.85 -15.70 6.91
N ALA A 4 -5.91 -16.07 6.04
CA ALA A 4 -4.75 -15.28 5.62
C ALA A 4 -5.09 -13.90 5.00
N SER A 5 -6.37 -13.56 4.87
CA SER A 5 -6.87 -12.29 4.30
C SER A 5 -6.73 -11.08 5.22
N SER A 6 -6.43 -11.25 6.52
CA SER A 6 -6.31 -10.11 7.44
C SER A 6 -4.96 -9.38 7.37
N LEU A 7 -3.88 -10.02 6.89
CA LEU A 7 -2.58 -9.34 6.71
C LEU A 7 -2.55 -8.44 5.44
N LEU A 8 -3.41 -8.71 4.46
CA LEU A 8 -3.52 -7.92 3.23
C LEU A 8 -4.16 -6.53 3.45
N LEU A 9 -4.76 -6.28 4.62
CA LEU A 9 -5.44 -5.02 4.95
C LEU A 9 -4.52 -3.93 5.52
N VAL A 10 -3.28 -4.26 5.92
CA VAL A 10 -2.40 -3.30 6.63
C VAL A 10 -1.42 -2.59 5.69
N LEU A 11 -1.02 -3.22 4.56
CA LEU A 11 -0.07 -2.62 3.63
C LEU A 11 -0.56 -1.33 2.94
N PRO A 12 -1.81 -1.19 2.47
CA PRO A 12 -2.20 0.01 1.71
C PRO A 12 -2.41 1.26 2.58
N LEU A 13 -2.57 1.14 3.91
CA LEU A 13 -2.73 2.31 4.79
C LEU A 13 -1.40 2.96 5.21
N LEU A 14 -0.28 2.21 5.15
CA LEU A 14 0.97 2.67 5.74
C LEU A 14 1.87 3.49 4.80
N LEU A 15 1.58 3.52 3.49
CA LEU A 15 2.42 4.22 2.50
C LEU A 15 2.34 5.75 2.56
N VAL A 16 1.51 6.32 3.45
CA VAL A 16 1.26 7.79 3.51
C VAL A 16 2.38 8.57 4.22
N ALA A 17 3.34 7.94 4.89
CA ALA A 17 4.17 8.65 5.89
C ALA A 17 5.65 8.92 5.53
N THR A 18 6.09 8.88 4.27
CA THR A 18 7.47 9.35 3.94
C THR A 18 7.57 10.18 2.66
N ALA A 19 6.78 11.26 2.55
CA ALA A 19 7.14 12.37 1.68
C ALA A 19 7.95 13.40 2.50
N ASN A 20 9.29 13.35 2.37
CA ASN A 20 10.14 14.43 2.86
C ASN A 20 9.79 15.70 2.08
N GLY A 21 9.20 16.67 2.78
CA GLY A 21 8.83 17.96 2.21
C GLY A 21 10.05 18.82 1.92
N ASP A 22 10.36 19.00 0.63
CA ASP A 22 11.13 20.14 0.16
C ASP A 22 10.24 21.39 0.25
N ARG A 23 10.58 22.26 1.21
CA ARG A 23 9.95 23.57 1.37
C ARG A 23 10.49 24.51 0.29
N ASN A 24 9.71 24.76 -0.75
CA ASN A 24 9.72 26.03 -1.45
C ASN A 24 8.27 26.47 -1.61
N GLY A 25 7.85 27.37 -0.73
CA GLY A 25 6.55 28.02 -0.79
C GLY A 25 6.65 29.23 -1.71
N ASP A 26 5.78 29.24 -2.72
CA ASP A 26 5.21 30.42 -3.37
C ASP A 26 3.95 29.95 -4.11
N ASP A 27 2.79 30.14 -3.46
CA ASP A 27 1.53 30.65 -4.05
C ASP A 27 0.33 30.30 -3.16
N ILE A 28 -0.30 31.36 -2.61
CA ILE A 28 -1.58 31.32 -1.94
C ILE A 28 -2.66 31.48 -3.02
N GLY A 29 -3.38 30.40 -3.30
CA GLY A 29 -4.61 30.38 -4.09
C GLY A 29 -5.69 29.60 -3.35
N ASP A 30 -6.80 30.27 -3.06
CA ASP A 30 -7.96 29.70 -2.37
C ASP A 30 -8.64 28.57 -3.17
N GLY A 31 -8.95 27.47 -2.46
CA GLY A 31 -10.03 26.55 -2.85
C GLY A 31 -9.59 25.21 -3.41
N GLU A 32 -9.24 24.26 -2.53
CA GLU A 32 -9.69 22.87 -2.57
C GLU A 32 -9.05 22.14 -1.38
N THR A 33 -9.86 21.50 -0.54
CA THR A 33 -9.37 20.44 0.37
C THR A 33 -9.13 19.15 -0.43
N GLY A 34 -8.61 19.30 -1.66
CA GLY A 34 -8.54 18.30 -2.70
C GLY A 34 -7.62 17.18 -2.27
N GLY A 35 -8.19 16.13 -1.69
CA GLY A 35 -7.60 14.82 -1.80
C GLY A 35 -7.29 14.56 -3.26
N ASN A 36 -6.18 13.89 -3.53
CA ASN A 36 -5.84 13.45 -4.88
C ASN A 36 -7.08 12.81 -5.53
N LEU A 37 -7.36 13.15 -6.80
CA LEU A 37 -8.54 12.66 -7.51
C LEU A 37 -8.45 11.14 -7.71
N SER A 38 -9.58 10.46 -7.84
CA SER A 38 -9.62 9.01 -8.10
C SER A 38 -8.75 8.64 -9.30
N ASN A 39 -8.18 7.44 -9.29
CA ASN A 39 -7.40 6.90 -10.40
C ASN A 39 -8.21 6.67 -11.69
N CYS A 40 -9.54 6.82 -11.64
CA CYS A 40 -10.42 6.73 -12.79
C CYS A 40 -10.71 8.07 -13.48
N LYS A 41 -10.21 9.19 -12.95
CA LYS A 41 -10.53 10.51 -13.48
C LYS A 41 -10.02 10.62 -14.92
N GLY A 42 -10.91 10.92 -15.86
CA GLY A 42 -10.58 10.95 -17.29
C GLY A 42 -10.76 9.61 -18.02
N GLY A 43 -11.31 8.60 -17.33
CA GLY A 43 -11.64 7.29 -17.88
C GLY A 43 -10.57 6.24 -17.62
N CYS A 44 -10.97 4.97 -17.69
CA CYS A 44 -10.07 3.84 -17.55
C CYS A 44 -9.47 3.39 -18.90
N PRO A 45 -8.27 2.78 -18.88
CA PRO A 45 -7.69 2.12 -20.04
C PRO A 45 -8.64 1.11 -20.70
N THR A 46 -8.42 0.83 -21.98
CA THR A 46 -9.24 -0.15 -22.71
C THR A 46 -9.15 -1.53 -22.06
N GLY A 47 -10.31 -2.12 -21.75
CA GLY A 47 -10.39 -3.41 -21.06
C GLY A 47 -10.40 -3.31 -19.54
N GLU A 48 -10.50 -2.10 -18.99
CA GLU A 48 -10.64 -1.83 -17.56
C GLU A 48 -11.92 -1.04 -17.27
N VAL A 49 -12.43 -1.17 -16.05
CA VAL A 49 -13.60 -0.46 -15.53
C VAL A 49 -13.28 0.18 -14.19
N CYS A 50 -13.88 1.33 -13.90
CA CYS A 50 -13.69 1.99 -12.62
C CYS A 50 -14.49 1.27 -11.50
N VAL A 51 -13.78 0.72 -10.51
CA VAL A 51 -14.34 -0.06 -9.41
C VAL A 51 -13.99 0.52 -8.05
N GLY A 52 -14.76 0.13 -7.03
CA GLY A 52 -14.49 0.50 -5.65
C GLY A 52 -13.33 -0.28 -5.05
N ASN A 53 -12.49 0.40 -4.26
CA ASN A 53 -11.45 -0.22 -3.45
C ASN A 53 -12.06 -0.81 -2.17
N PRO A 54 -12.10 -2.15 -2.02
CA PRO A 54 -12.69 -2.79 -0.84
C PRO A 54 -11.80 -2.67 0.41
N PHE A 55 -10.53 -2.25 0.28
CA PHE A 55 -9.55 -2.26 1.36
C PHE A 55 -9.43 -0.91 2.10
N SER A 56 -9.95 0.18 1.55
CA SER A 56 -9.84 1.51 2.15
C SER A 56 -11.11 1.89 2.94
N GLN A 57 -12.28 1.76 2.32
CA GLN A 57 -13.59 1.85 2.96
C GLN A 57 -14.66 1.26 2.04
N VAL A 58 -15.86 1.01 2.55
CA VAL A 58 -16.95 0.45 1.75
C VAL A 58 -17.41 1.47 0.70
N VAL A 59 -16.99 1.25 -0.55
CA VAL A 59 -17.41 1.98 -1.75
C VAL A 59 -17.89 0.97 -2.79
N HIS A 60 -19.03 1.24 -3.42
CA HIS A 60 -19.60 0.39 -4.45
C HIS A 60 -19.11 0.79 -5.85
N ASP A 61 -18.98 -0.18 -6.75
CA ASP A 61 -18.54 0.07 -8.14
C ASP A 61 -19.45 1.05 -8.88
N TRP A 62 -20.75 1.03 -8.62
CA TRP A 62 -21.69 1.98 -9.23
C TRP A 62 -21.43 3.44 -8.81
N SER A 63 -20.85 3.65 -7.62
CA SER A 63 -20.44 4.99 -7.18
C SER A 63 -19.18 5.42 -7.94
N CYS A 64 -18.25 4.48 -8.17
CA CYS A 64 -16.99 4.71 -8.88
C CYS A 64 -17.15 4.87 -10.39
N SER A 65 -18.13 4.22 -11.01
CA SER A 65 -18.41 4.37 -12.45
C SER A 65 -18.75 5.82 -12.84
N GLN A 66 -19.08 6.67 -11.86
CA GLN A 66 -19.34 8.10 -12.08
C GLN A 66 -18.08 8.97 -12.04
N CYS A 67 -16.94 8.41 -11.64
CA CYS A 67 -15.65 9.10 -11.56
C CYS A 67 -14.91 9.20 -12.91
N GLU A 68 -15.34 8.43 -13.91
CA GLU A 68 -14.78 8.48 -15.26
C GLU A 68 -15.09 9.81 -15.99
N GLY A 69 -16.10 10.55 -15.51
CA GLY A 69 -16.48 11.86 -16.04
C GLY A 69 -15.98 13.06 -15.21
N ASP A 70 -16.71 14.17 -15.33
CA ASP A 70 -16.34 15.43 -14.67
C ASP A 70 -16.65 15.48 -13.16
N ARG A 71 -17.21 14.42 -12.57
CA ARG A 71 -17.48 14.36 -11.14
C ARG A 71 -16.21 14.54 -10.30
N ASP A 72 -16.29 15.42 -9.31
CA ASP A 72 -15.22 15.86 -8.43
C ASP A 72 -15.61 15.75 -6.93
N TRP A 73 -16.73 15.11 -6.63
CA TRP A 73 -17.18 14.83 -5.26
C TRP A 73 -17.19 13.32 -4.98
N TRP A 74 -17.36 12.95 -3.71
CA TRP A 74 -17.21 11.58 -3.20
C TRP A 74 -17.91 10.50 -4.06
N PRO A 75 -17.28 9.37 -4.39
CA PRO A 75 -15.96 8.92 -3.96
C PRO A 75 -14.79 9.46 -4.81
N CYS A 76 -15.07 10.33 -5.78
CA CYS A 76 -14.10 10.69 -6.84
C CYS A 76 -13.02 11.70 -6.39
N ASN A 77 -13.22 12.37 -5.26
CA ASN A 77 -12.24 13.28 -4.65
C ASN A 77 -11.24 12.57 -3.72
N PHE A 78 -11.13 11.25 -3.83
CA PHE A 78 -10.16 10.44 -3.09
C PHE A 78 -9.52 9.38 -3.99
N GLU A 79 -8.21 9.47 -4.15
CA GLU A 79 -7.38 8.62 -5.01
C GLU A 79 -7.52 7.12 -4.72
N THR A 80 -7.69 6.78 -3.44
CA THR A 80 -7.67 5.40 -2.95
C THR A 80 -9.04 4.73 -2.91
N LEU A 81 -10.13 5.43 -3.26
CA LEU A 81 -11.49 4.88 -3.18
C LEU A 81 -11.95 4.21 -4.46
N CYS A 82 -11.53 4.75 -5.61
CA CYS A 82 -11.90 4.25 -6.92
C CYS A 82 -10.66 4.12 -7.80
N PHE A 83 -10.56 2.99 -8.51
CA PHE A 83 -9.43 2.70 -9.39
C PHE A 83 -9.86 1.87 -10.60
N CYS A 84 -9.06 1.91 -11.65
CA CYS A 84 -9.29 1.12 -12.85
C CYS A 84 -8.82 -0.32 -12.63
N ASN A 85 -9.68 -1.28 -12.97
CA ASN A 85 -9.42 -2.70 -12.80
C ASN A 85 -9.82 -3.45 -14.08
N PRO A 86 -9.11 -4.53 -14.47
CA PRO A 86 -9.50 -5.35 -15.62
C PRO A 86 -10.97 -5.76 -15.57
N ASP A 87 -11.66 -5.62 -16.70
CA ASP A 87 -13.06 -5.99 -16.89
C ASP A 87 -13.15 -7.49 -17.15
N GLY A 88 -13.24 -8.27 -16.07
CA GLY A 88 -13.30 -9.72 -16.13
C GLY A 88 -13.82 -10.34 -14.84
N GLU A 89 -14.68 -11.34 -14.97
CA GLU A 89 -15.14 -12.14 -13.82
C GLU A 89 -13.94 -12.84 -13.18
N GLY A 90 -13.72 -12.59 -11.88
CA GLY A 90 -12.58 -13.13 -11.13
C GLY A 90 -11.28 -12.36 -11.29
N ALA A 91 -11.26 -11.22 -12.00
CA ALA A 91 -10.08 -10.34 -11.99
C ALA A 91 -9.77 -9.89 -10.55
N PRO A 92 -8.52 -10.05 -10.08
CA PRO A 92 -8.17 -9.67 -8.73
C PRO A 92 -8.29 -8.15 -8.59
N ARG A 93 -9.04 -7.69 -7.57
CA ARG A 93 -9.18 -6.26 -7.28
C ARG A 93 -7.96 -5.78 -6.52
N ILE A 94 -6.97 -5.30 -7.26
CA ILE A 94 -5.71 -4.81 -6.68
C ILE A 94 -5.61 -3.32 -6.98
N PRO A 95 -5.79 -2.43 -5.98
CA PRO A 95 -5.67 -1.00 -6.21
C PRO A 95 -4.22 -0.65 -6.60
N PRO A 96 -4.01 0.31 -7.51
CA PRO A 96 -2.66 0.78 -7.79
C PRO A 96 -2.06 1.38 -6.52
N ALA A 97 -0.80 1.06 -6.26
CA ALA A 97 -0.05 1.68 -5.20
C ALA A 97 0.21 3.17 -5.53
N PRO A 98 0.20 4.07 -4.54
CA PRO A 98 0.53 5.47 -4.73
C PRO A 98 1.89 5.64 -5.43
N LYS A 99 1.96 6.49 -6.46
CA LYS A 99 3.19 6.68 -7.24
C LYS A 99 4.22 7.46 -6.43
N THR A 100 5.41 6.89 -6.27
CA THR A 100 6.51 7.52 -5.51
C THR A 100 7.52 8.24 -6.42
N ASN A 101 7.53 7.92 -7.72
CA ASN A 101 8.55 8.34 -8.68
C ASN A 101 9.98 7.89 -8.31
N ILE A 102 10.10 6.89 -7.43
CA ILE A 102 11.37 6.25 -7.11
C ILE A 102 11.56 5.05 -8.04
N HIS A 103 12.80 4.69 -8.38
CA HIS A 103 13.05 3.54 -9.24
C HIS A 103 13.06 2.23 -8.45
N VAL A 104 12.64 1.13 -9.07
CA VAL A 104 12.77 -0.23 -8.52
C VAL A 104 14.24 -0.56 -8.28
N ASN A 105 14.57 -1.00 -7.07
CA ASN A 105 15.88 -1.50 -6.75
C ASN A 105 16.06 -2.93 -7.30
N ARG A 106 17.15 -3.17 -8.04
CA ARG A 106 17.48 -4.49 -8.61
C ARG A 106 18.68 -5.15 -7.96
N ARG A 107 19.29 -4.50 -6.97
CA ARG A 107 20.52 -4.93 -6.31
C ARG A 107 20.25 -5.60 -4.98
N TYR A 108 19.29 -5.08 -4.23
CA TYR A 108 18.96 -5.56 -2.90
C TYR A 108 17.60 -6.22 -2.92
N ASP A 109 17.55 -7.36 -2.25
CA ASP A 109 16.33 -8.05 -1.88
C ASP A 109 16.14 -7.84 -0.37
N VAL A 110 14.99 -7.31 0.05
CA VAL A 110 14.77 -6.92 1.44
C VAL A 110 14.91 -8.09 2.39
N CYS A 111 14.42 -9.27 2.02
CA CYS A 111 14.46 -10.46 2.87
C CYS A 111 15.87 -11.06 2.98
N HIS A 112 16.61 -11.16 1.87
CA HIS A 112 17.91 -11.83 1.91
C HIS A 112 19.07 -10.91 2.29
N HIS A 113 19.00 -9.62 2.00
CA HIS A 113 20.12 -8.69 2.18
C HIS A 113 19.95 -7.70 3.33
N ILE A 114 18.71 -7.32 3.65
CA ILE A 114 18.43 -6.18 4.55
C ILE A 114 17.84 -6.62 5.88
N LEU A 115 16.73 -7.35 5.83
CA LEU A 115 15.99 -7.91 6.95
C LEU A 115 16.17 -9.43 6.89
N THR A 116 17.36 -9.93 7.22
CA THR A 116 17.56 -11.39 7.33
C THR A 116 16.71 -11.97 8.46
N GLU A 117 16.54 -13.29 8.47
CA GLU A 117 15.78 -13.97 9.53
C GLU A 117 16.32 -13.66 10.94
N ASP A 118 17.65 -13.60 11.10
CA ASP A 118 18.28 -13.24 12.38
C ASP A 118 17.92 -11.79 12.80
N VAL A 119 17.94 -10.85 11.85
CA VAL A 119 17.56 -9.46 12.11
C VAL A 119 16.07 -9.39 12.46
N PHE A 120 15.21 -10.08 11.70
CA PHE A 120 13.78 -10.17 11.99
C PHE A 120 13.52 -10.69 13.40
N ASN A 121 14.12 -11.83 13.77
CA ASN A 121 13.95 -12.44 15.09
C ASN A 121 14.54 -11.59 16.24
N SER A 122 15.44 -10.66 15.94
CA SER A 122 15.93 -9.67 16.92
C SER A 122 14.96 -8.51 17.17
N ILE A 123 14.07 -8.22 16.21
CA ILE A 123 13.15 -7.08 16.23
C ILE A 123 11.74 -7.54 16.64
N VAL A 124 11.25 -8.59 15.98
CA VAL A 124 9.92 -9.16 16.17
C VAL A 124 10.00 -10.24 17.23
N GLN A 125 9.67 -9.87 18.47
CA GLN A 125 9.78 -10.74 19.65
C GLN A 125 8.44 -10.87 20.39
N PRO A 126 7.46 -11.60 19.82
CA PRO A 126 6.17 -11.84 20.48
C PRO A 126 6.32 -12.50 21.85
N ALA A 127 5.61 -11.96 22.86
CA ALA A 127 5.59 -12.54 24.20
C ALA A 127 4.80 -13.87 24.25
N THR A 128 3.76 -13.99 23.41
CA THR A 128 2.82 -15.13 23.40
C THR A 128 3.25 -16.22 22.42
N ASP A 129 2.87 -17.47 22.69
CA ASP A 129 3.05 -18.57 21.72
C ASP A 129 2.22 -18.35 20.45
N GLU A 130 1.06 -17.73 20.59
CA GLU A 130 0.22 -17.36 19.45
C GLU A 130 0.93 -16.37 18.53
N GLY A 131 1.43 -15.25 19.07
CA GLY A 131 2.18 -14.27 18.30
C GLY A 131 3.43 -14.85 17.64
N ARG A 132 4.17 -15.73 18.35
CA ARG A 132 5.34 -16.44 17.76
C ARG A 132 4.99 -17.31 16.57
N ASN A 133 3.80 -17.91 16.55
CA ASN A 133 3.34 -18.75 15.44
C ASN A 133 2.72 -17.93 14.30
N LEU A 134 2.20 -16.72 14.58
CA LEU A 134 1.56 -15.86 13.58
C LEU A 134 2.57 -14.96 12.86
N TYR A 135 3.49 -14.32 13.59
CA TYR A 135 4.42 -13.33 13.04
C TYR A 135 5.77 -13.99 12.73
N THR A 136 5.86 -14.63 11.56
CA THR A 136 7.07 -15.33 11.12
C THR A 136 7.79 -14.60 10.01
N TYR A 137 9.12 -14.75 9.96
CA TYR A 137 9.96 -14.21 8.89
C TYR A 137 9.50 -14.67 7.50
N ALA A 138 9.22 -15.98 7.37
CA ALA A 138 8.73 -16.56 6.12
C ALA A 138 7.39 -15.93 5.68
N GLY A 139 6.45 -15.75 6.62
CA GLY A 139 5.15 -15.14 6.34
C GLY A 139 5.29 -13.68 5.88
N LEU A 140 6.16 -12.89 6.51
CA LEU A 140 6.43 -11.52 6.06
C LEU A 140 7.03 -11.51 4.66
N CYS A 141 8.05 -12.34 4.40
CA CYS A 141 8.71 -12.36 3.10
C CYS A 141 7.83 -12.84 1.95
N GLU A 142 6.94 -13.80 2.21
CA GLU A 142 5.92 -14.20 1.25
C GLU A 142 4.95 -13.06 0.96
N ALA A 143 4.49 -12.34 1.99
CA ALA A 143 3.59 -11.19 1.83
C ALA A 143 4.24 -10.06 1.02
N ILE A 144 5.50 -9.74 1.31
CA ILE A 144 6.27 -8.74 0.53
C ILE A 144 6.40 -9.17 -0.92
N THR A 145 6.72 -10.45 -1.16
CA THR A 145 6.85 -10.99 -2.51
C THR A 145 5.55 -10.87 -3.28
N GLN A 146 4.42 -11.26 -2.69
CA GLN A 146 3.10 -11.15 -3.32
C GLN A 146 2.74 -9.70 -3.63
N TYR A 147 2.88 -8.79 -2.65
CA TYR A 147 2.62 -7.36 -2.90
C TYR A 147 3.47 -6.82 -4.06
N ASN A 148 4.75 -7.16 -4.09
CA ASN A 148 5.68 -6.69 -5.12
C ASN A 148 5.46 -7.34 -6.49
N LEU A 149 4.78 -8.48 -6.57
CA LEU A 149 4.39 -9.08 -7.85
C LEU A 149 3.24 -8.29 -8.48
N ASP A 150 2.29 -7.84 -7.66
CA ASP A 150 1.04 -7.27 -8.13
C ASP A 150 1.07 -5.74 -8.32
N HIS A 151 2.09 -5.05 -7.81
CA HIS A 151 2.18 -3.58 -7.88
C HIS A 151 3.44 -3.11 -8.62
N ASP A 152 3.34 -2.10 -9.47
CA ASP A 152 4.50 -1.46 -10.10
C ASP A 152 5.43 -0.82 -9.07
N GLU A 153 4.84 -0.12 -8.09
CA GLU A 153 5.54 0.43 -6.93
C GLU A 153 5.78 -0.70 -5.92
N LYS A 154 7.04 -0.88 -5.50
CA LYS A 154 7.44 -2.02 -4.66
C LYS A 154 7.51 -1.60 -3.20
N PHE A 155 6.91 -2.37 -2.31
CA PHE A 155 7.14 -2.26 -0.89
C PHE A 155 8.55 -2.76 -0.52
N ALA A 156 9.31 -1.92 0.16
CA ALA A 156 10.71 -2.15 0.56
C ALA A 156 11.59 -2.67 -0.60
N GLY A 157 11.29 -2.23 -1.82
CA GLY A 157 11.92 -2.68 -3.06
C GLY A 157 12.29 -1.53 -3.99
N MET A 158 12.18 -0.29 -3.52
CA MET A 158 12.39 0.93 -4.31
C MET A 158 13.56 1.75 -3.73
N GLY A 159 14.25 2.48 -4.59
CA GLY A 159 15.27 3.45 -4.18
C GLY A 159 16.59 2.81 -3.80
N ASN A 160 17.36 3.48 -2.94
CA ASN A 160 18.65 2.97 -2.44
C ASN A 160 18.50 2.12 -1.17
N GLU A 161 19.60 1.50 -0.72
CA GLU A 161 19.60 0.64 0.47
C GLU A 161 19.06 1.34 1.73
N ALA A 162 19.41 2.61 1.94
CA ALA A 162 18.96 3.35 3.12
C ALA A 162 17.44 3.60 3.10
N GLN A 163 16.87 3.86 1.91
CA GLN A 163 15.43 4.02 1.73
C GLN A 163 14.70 2.69 2.01
N ILE A 164 15.18 1.58 1.45
CA ILE A 164 14.63 0.25 1.73
C ILE A 164 14.66 -0.08 3.22
N ARG A 165 15.79 0.19 3.90
CA ARG A 165 15.93 0.01 5.35
C ARG A 165 14.94 0.86 6.13
N THR A 166 14.72 2.09 5.70
CA THR A 166 13.82 3.04 6.37
C THR A 166 12.37 2.58 6.23
N GLU A 167 11.98 2.16 5.04
CA GLU A 167 10.62 1.69 4.75
C GLU A 167 10.26 0.44 5.57
N ILE A 168 11.13 -0.59 5.55
CA ILE A 168 10.87 -1.81 6.32
C ILE A 168 10.91 -1.56 7.83
N ALA A 169 11.78 -0.67 8.31
CA ALA A 169 11.83 -0.31 9.74
C ALA A 169 10.57 0.44 10.17
N ALA A 170 10.09 1.39 9.37
CA ALA A 170 8.85 2.11 9.65
C ALA A 170 7.64 1.16 9.69
N PHE A 171 7.57 0.23 8.72
CA PHE A 171 6.53 -0.80 8.70
C PHE A 171 6.53 -1.67 9.96
N LEU A 172 7.71 -2.19 10.35
CA LEU A 172 7.84 -3.02 11.55
C LEU A 172 7.54 -2.22 12.84
N ALA A 173 7.90 -0.93 12.90
CA ALA A 173 7.60 -0.09 14.05
C ALA A 173 6.09 0.15 14.22
N HIS A 174 5.39 0.43 13.12
CA HIS A 174 3.94 0.62 13.13
C HIS A 174 3.19 -0.66 13.45
N THR A 175 3.55 -1.77 12.80
CA THR A 175 2.92 -3.06 13.08
C THR A 175 3.15 -3.50 14.53
N ALA A 176 4.33 -3.23 15.11
CA ALA A 176 4.54 -3.44 16.54
C ALA A 176 3.61 -2.60 17.40
N ALA A 177 3.41 -1.31 17.08
CA ALA A 177 2.49 -0.46 17.83
C ALA A 177 1.04 -0.95 17.74
N ASP A 178 0.58 -1.31 16.54
CA ASP A 178 -0.81 -1.73 16.28
C ASP A 178 -1.14 -3.11 16.86
N THR A 179 -0.12 -3.93 17.10
CA THR A 179 -0.25 -5.30 17.65
C THR A 179 0.22 -5.40 19.10
N GLU A 180 0.46 -4.27 19.76
CA GLU A 180 0.96 -4.20 21.14
C GLU A 180 2.27 -5.01 21.36
N GLY A 181 3.16 -4.96 20.39
CA GLY A 181 4.42 -5.69 20.38
C GLY A 181 4.27 -7.13 19.87
N TYR A 182 3.40 -7.33 18.87
CA TYR A 182 3.13 -8.63 18.25
C TYR A 182 2.52 -9.65 19.22
N SER A 183 1.70 -9.17 20.17
CA SER A 183 1.18 -9.97 21.29
C SER A 183 -0.10 -10.73 20.99
#